data_AF-A0A958R1X1-F1
#
_entry.id   AF-A0A958R1X1-F1
#
_cell.length_a   1.000
_cell.length_b   1.000
_cell.length_c   1.000
_cell.angle_alpha   90.00
_cell.angle_beta   90.00
_cell.angle_gamma   90.00
#
_symmetry.space_group_name_H-M   'P 1'
#
loop_
_entity.id
_entity.type
_entity.pdbx_description
1 polymer ?
#
loop_
_entity_poly.entity_id
_entity_poly.type
_entity_poly.pdbx_seq_one_letter_code
_entity_poly.pdbx_strand_id
1 'polypeptide(L)'
;MATLNLVTDIEPVESMGLGTEKRRLLVIEASRVLFLIAILVVALAFQASQGPFISLDVWLPFYVLLMTSFVLNSIYLFLFDEMEGWHGWINSTLFAYDALFVTFLIYYTGTSQSIFLFLYLVNIILCGLVFQKRGSLLLALWTSILFSFLMIVGPSAQGQNLYFAVGLNNIAFFAVAYLGGLLSEQLNFMGSELVERQKDIEALRDLNQMIVDNMATGLLTMGLDGVITQVNQAANTILEDSRLLGRPLGELFPGIYESVDLAPIARGDIPSTRLELLYRNFRNEKAIIELTLGPLRDSSKEAVGYVMTFQDMTQVKKLEYAMRQQEKLAAVGQLAAGIAHEIRNPLASISGSIQLLSSSDAYGAEDKKLMNIVLREIDRLNHLISEFLDYVRPQTRIEDPINLNNLVQDIMEFVKNSTTLPQGVEQDISLKAARLIVGNKDKLKQALLNIVMNAYQAMDKSESKLIRVSTVDLDLASKVQLRIEDSGCGMDVANKDRIFEPFHTTKTNGTGLGLAISHKILESHGASVVVESEIGKGTTFVIEFPSPDGEKTLPPKRHIA
;
A
#
# COMPACT_ATOMS: atom_id res chain seq x y z
N MET A 1 15.78 19.60 -1.36
CA MET A 1 15.68 20.83 -0.53
C MET A 1 14.77 21.81 -1.24
N ALA A 2 13.80 22.36 -0.49
CA ALA A 2 12.87 23.44 -0.84
C ALA A 2 11.82 23.16 -1.94
N THR A 3 10.67 22.60 -1.54
CA THR A 3 9.30 23.18 -1.66
C THR A 3 8.32 22.13 -1.14
N LEU A 4 8.21 22.05 0.18
CA LEU A 4 7.17 21.34 0.92
C LEU A 4 6.51 22.40 1.81
N ASN A 5 5.18 22.36 1.93
CA ASN A 5 4.26 23.24 2.69
C ASN A 5 3.44 24.21 1.84
N LEU A 6 2.35 23.69 1.27
CA LEU A 6 1.15 24.46 0.91
C LEU A 6 -0.05 23.49 0.92
N VAL A 7 -0.23 22.78 2.04
CA VAL A 7 -1.46 22.04 2.36
C VAL A 7 -1.68 22.15 3.86
N THR A 8 -2.29 23.24 4.30
CA THR A 8 -3.07 23.35 5.55
C THR A 8 -3.83 24.66 5.44
N ASP A 9 -5.09 24.55 4.99
CA ASP A 9 -6.23 25.43 5.30
C ASP A 9 -7.29 25.23 4.21
N ILE A 10 -7.81 24.00 4.13
CA ILE A 10 -9.11 23.77 3.51
C ILE A 10 -10.07 23.67 4.70
N GLU A 11 -10.80 24.76 4.94
CA GLU A 11 -11.89 24.79 5.90
C GLU A 11 -12.87 23.65 5.61
N PRO A 12 -13.48 23.05 6.65
CA PRO A 12 -14.38 21.91 6.47
C PRO A 12 -15.57 22.32 5.60
N VAL A 13 -15.89 21.47 4.62
CA VAL A 13 -16.96 21.63 3.62
C VAL A 13 -18.37 21.81 4.24
N GLU A 14 -18.54 21.56 5.54
CA GLU A 14 -19.76 21.90 6.29
C GLU A 14 -20.01 23.42 6.42
N SER A 15 -18.96 24.25 6.31
CA SER A 15 -19.07 25.72 6.41
C SER A 15 -19.68 26.39 5.15
N MET A 16 -19.68 25.70 3.99
CA MET A 16 -20.22 26.26 2.74
C MET A 16 -21.75 26.33 2.71
N GLY A 17 -22.45 25.45 3.44
CA GLY A 17 -23.92 25.45 3.49
C GLY A 17 -24.48 26.66 4.24
N LEU A 18 -23.94 26.92 5.43
CA LEU A 18 -24.33 28.07 6.25
C LEU A 18 -23.85 29.40 5.65
N GLY A 19 -22.66 29.42 5.05
CA GLY A 19 -22.11 30.61 4.39
C GLY A 19 -22.91 31.04 3.14
N THR A 20 -23.46 30.09 2.37
CA THR A 20 -24.24 30.41 1.16
C THR A 20 -25.65 30.92 1.49
N GLU A 21 -26.32 30.34 2.48
CA GLU A 21 -27.62 30.82 2.95
C GLU A 21 -27.52 32.21 3.59
N LYS A 22 -26.54 32.39 4.49
CA LYS A 22 -26.23 33.68 5.11
C LYS A 22 -25.94 34.76 4.07
N ARG A 23 -25.08 34.45 3.10
CA ARG A 23 -24.72 35.37 2.00
C ARG A 23 -25.94 35.72 1.14
N ARG A 24 -26.81 34.76 0.86
CA ARG A 24 -28.05 34.99 0.10
C ARG A 24 -28.98 35.96 0.84
N LEU A 25 -29.21 35.73 2.13
CA LEU A 25 -30.04 36.63 2.96
C LEU A 25 -29.45 38.04 3.01
N LEU A 26 -28.14 38.16 3.22
CA LEU A 26 -27.44 39.45 3.20
C LEU A 26 -27.58 40.18 1.86
N VAL A 27 -27.47 39.48 0.73
CA VAL A 27 -27.66 40.08 -0.61
C VAL A 27 -29.09 40.59 -0.78
N ILE A 28 -30.08 39.86 -0.27
CA ILE A 28 -31.49 40.26 -0.34
C ILE A 28 -31.73 41.50 0.52
N GLU A 29 -31.23 41.55 1.75
CA GLU A 29 -31.34 42.71 2.63
C GLU A 29 -30.61 43.94 2.08
N ALA A 30 -29.39 43.76 1.57
CA ALA A 30 -28.65 44.82 0.90
C ALA A 30 -29.41 45.36 -0.33
N SER A 31 -30.07 44.47 -1.09
CA SER A 31 -30.89 44.87 -2.24
C SER A 31 -32.11 45.69 -1.83
N ARG A 32 -32.73 45.39 -0.69
CA ARG A 32 -33.88 46.16 -0.13
C ARG A 32 -33.46 47.57 0.27
N VAL A 33 -32.36 47.69 1.02
CA VAL A 33 -31.80 48.99 1.43
C VAL A 33 -31.40 49.81 0.20
N LEU A 34 -30.73 49.19 -0.78
CA LEU A 34 -30.35 49.85 -2.03
C LEU A 34 -31.58 50.38 -2.79
N PHE A 35 -32.66 49.62 -2.81
CA PHE A 35 -33.89 50.00 -3.47
C PHE A 35 -34.60 51.17 -2.77
N LEU A 36 -34.61 51.20 -1.43
CA LEU A 36 -35.11 52.34 -0.66
C LEU A 36 -34.28 53.61 -0.92
N ILE A 37 -32.95 53.49 -0.99
CA ILE A 37 -32.07 54.60 -1.37
C ILE A 37 -32.40 55.09 -2.79
N ALA A 38 -32.57 54.18 -3.75
CA ALA A 38 -32.91 54.54 -5.12
C ALA A 38 -34.24 55.31 -5.19
N ILE A 39 -35.27 54.87 -4.45
CA ILE A 39 -36.56 55.57 -4.37
C ILE A 39 -36.38 56.97 -3.76
N LEU A 40 -35.59 57.10 -2.70
CA LEU A 40 -35.29 58.40 -2.08
C LEU A 40 -34.60 59.35 -3.05
N VAL A 41 -33.58 58.88 -3.77
CA VAL A 41 -32.84 59.69 -4.75
C VAL A 41 -33.76 60.17 -5.88
N VAL A 42 -34.61 59.27 -6.41
CA VAL A 42 -35.58 59.63 -7.45
C VAL A 42 -36.59 60.64 -6.93
N ALA A 43 -37.10 60.47 -5.70
CA ALA A 43 -38.03 61.41 -5.09
C ALA A 43 -37.41 62.80 -4.88
N LEU A 44 -36.16 62.87 -4.37
CA LEU A 44 -35.44 64.13 -4.19
C LEU A 44 -35.14 64.83 -5.53
N ALA A 45 -34.73 64.07 -6.55
CA ALA A 45 -34.49 64.61 -7.89
C ALA A 45 -35.79 65.16 -8.52
N PHE A 46 -36.89 64.44 -8.35
CA PHE A 46 -38.21 64.90 -8.80
C PHE A 46 -38.62 66.19 -8.08
N GLN A 47 -38.49 66.26 -6.75
CA GLN A 47 -38.77 67.46 -5.98
C GLN A 47 -37.91 68.66 -6.44
N ALA A 48 -36.62 68.45 -6.67
CA ALA A 48 -35.70 69.49 -7.13
C ALA A 48 -36.11 70.05 -8.51
N SER A 49 -36.67 69.21 -9.39
CA SER A 49 -37.09 69.62 -10.74
C SER A 49 -38.40 70.43 -10.78
N GLN A 50 -39.27 70.30 -9.77
CA GLN A 50 -40.58 70.95 -9.74
C GLN A 50 -40.58 72.35 -9.08
N GLY A 51 -39.44 72.82 -8.59
CA GLY A 51 -39.27 74.16 -7.99
C GLY A 51 -39.88 74.33 -6.58
N PRO A 52 -39.75 75.52 -5.96
CA PRO A 52 -40.12 75.77 -4.55
C PRO A 52 -41.64 75.87 -4.28
N PHE A 53 -42.50 75.50 -5.24
CA PHE A 53 -43.95 75.75 -5.18
C PHE A 53 -44.76 74.63 -4.54
N ILE A 54 -44.10 73.61 -3.96
CA ILE A 54 -44.78 72.46 -3.36
C ILE A 54 -44.80 72.60 -1.83
N SER A 55 -45.97 72.47 -1.22
CA SER A 55 -46.14 72.52 0.23
C SER A 55 -45.44 71.34 0.93
N LEU A 56 -44.64 71.66 1.96
CA LEU A 56 -43.93 70.69 2.79
C LEU A 56 -44.88 69.64 3.39
N ASP A 57 -46.12 70.04 3.67
CA ASP A 57 -47.17 69.22 4.28
C ASP A 57 -47.57 68.00 3.44
N VAL A 58 -47.36 68.04 2.11
CA VAL A 58 -47.71 66.93 1.21
C VAL A 58 -46.61 65.87 1.14
N TRP A 59 -45.33 66.28 1.20
CA TRP A 59 -44.19 65.36 1.06
C TRP A 59 -43.61 64.89 2.40
N LEU A 60 -43.86 65.62 3.50
CA LEU A 60 -43.36 65.23 4.82
C LEU A 60 -43.82 63.82 5.22
N PRO A 61 -45.09 63.40 5.06
CA PRO A 61 -45.50 62.03 5.38
C PRO A 61 -44.78 60.97 4.52
N PHE A 62 -44.53 61.27 3.25
CA PHE A 62 -43.80 60.38 2.33
C PHE A 62 -42.35 60.17 2.79
N TYR A 63 -41.62 61.25 3.09
CA TYR A 63 -40.25 61.16 3.56
C TYR A 63 -40.14 60.50 4.94
N VAL A 64 -41.07 60.78 5.85
CA VAL A 64 -41.11 60.11 7.15
C VAL A 64 -41.28 58.61 6.98
N LEU A 65 -42.24 58.16 6.17
CA LEU A 65 -42.44 56.74 5.90
C LEU A 65 -41.19 56.08 5.30
N LEU A 66 -40.58 56.72 4.29
CA LEU A 66 -39.39 56.16 3.63
C LEU A 66 -38.21 56.07 4.60
N MET A 67 -37.98 57.12 5.40
CA MET A 67 -36.93 57.13 6.41
C MET A 67 -37.17 56.08 7.50
N THR A 68 -38.42 55.86 7.93
CA THR A 68 -38.73 54.80 8.91
C THR A 68 -38.41 53.41 8.36
N SER A 69 -38.81 53.13 7.12
CA SER A 69 -38.49 51.84 6.47
C SER A 69 -36.98 51.67 6.24
N PHE A 70 -36.29 52.73 5.81
CA PHE A 70 -34.84 52.72 5.62
C PHE A 70 -34.08 52.44 6.93
N VAL A 71 -34.43 53.13 8.02
CA VAL A 71 -33.79 52.94 9.33
C VAL A 71 -34.03 51.52 9.84
N LEU A 72 -35.26 51.00 9.72
CA LEU A 72 -35.59 49.66 10.20
C LEU A 72 -34.84 48.56 9.44
N ASN A 73 -34.80 48.65 8.10
CA ASN A 73 -34.03 47.72 7.25
C ASN A 73 -32.51 47.85 7.51
N SER A 74 -32.00 49.06 7.72
CA SER A 74 -30.57 49.30 7.98
C SER A 74 -30.13 48.79 9.36
N ILE A 75 -30.96 48.95 10.39
CA ILE A 75 -30.71 48.40 11.73
C ILE A 75 -30.64 46.87 11.66
N TYR A 76 -31.58 46.24 10.95
CA TYR A 76 -31.56 44.79 10.79
C TYR A 76 -30.31 44.31 10.03
N LEU A 77 -29.91 44.99 8.96
CA LEU A 77 -28.68 44.68 8.23
C LEU A 77 -27.43 44.83 9.11
N PHE A 78 -27.38 45.84 9.98
CA PHE A 78 -26.27 46.06 10.90
C PHE A 78 -26.20 45.01 12.02
N LEU A 79 -27.35 44.62 12.56
CA LEU A 79 -27.48 43.61 13.62
C LEU A 79 -27.63 42.19 13.06
N PHE A 80 -27.36 41.98 11.77
CA PHE A 80 -27.65 40.72 11.09
C PHE A 80 -26.92 39.53 11.73
N ASP A 81 -25.64 39.71 12.09
CA ASP A 81 -24.83 38.65 12.71
C ASP A 81 -25.24 38.35 14.16
N GLU A 82 -25.81 39.32 14.87
CA GLU A 82 -26.25 39.17 16.26
C GLU A 82 -27.60 38.43 16.39
N MET A 83 -28.34 38.28 15.28
CA MET A 83 -29.72 37.78 15.25
C MET A 83 -29.89 36.41 14.57
N GLU A 84 -28.85 35.56 14.62
CA GLU A 84 -28.77 34.28 13.89
C GLU A 84 -29.93 33.29 14.13
N GLY A 85 -30.53 33.30 15.32
CA GLY A 85 -31.69 32.46 15.65
C GLY A 85 -33.05 33.03 15.22
N TRP A 86 -33.13 34.30 14.83
CA TRP A 86 -34.40 35.01 14.61
C TRP A 86 -34.62 35.46 13.17
N HIS A 87 -33.66 35.22 12.25
CA HIS A 87 -33.72 35.69 10.87
C HIS A 87 -35.04 35.35 10.16
N GLY A 88 -35.53 34.11 10.28
CA GLY A 88 -36.78 33.70 9.61
C GLY A 88 -38.01 34.50 10.06
N TRP A 89 -38.13 34.76 11.36
CA TRP A 89 -39.26 35.51 11.92
C TRP A 89 -39.14 37.01 11.65
N ILE A 90 -37.93 37.57 11.78
CA ILE A 90 -37.65 38.98 11.51
C ILE A 90 -37.89 39.28 10.03
N ASN A 91 -37.34 38.48 9.11
CA ASN A 91 -37.54 38.64 7.67
C ASN A 91 -39.04 38.58 7.32
N SER A 92 -39.79 37.62 7.88
CA SER A 92 -41.25 37.51 7.65
C SER A 92 -41.99 38.78 8.09
N THR A 93 -41.64 39.30 9.27
CA THR A 93 -42.22 40.53 9.82
C THR A 93 -41.85 41.74 8.96
N LEU A 94 -40.61 41.82 8.51
CA LEU A 94 -40.09 42.88 7.66
C LEU A 94 -40.81 42.93 6.32
N PHE A 95 -41.01 41.78 5.65
CA PHE A 95 -41.77 41.72 4.40
C PHE A 95 -43.24 42.15 4.57
N ALA A 96 -43.87 41.79 5.68
CA ALA A 96 -45.24 42.22 5.99
C ALA A 96 -45.31 43.73 6.27
N TYR A 97 -44.29 44.28 6.94
CA TYR A 97 -44.14 45.72 7.16
C TYR A 97 -43.87 46.46 5.84
N ASP A 98 -43.01 45.94 4.97
CA ASP A 98 -42.71 46.53 3.66
C ASP A 98 -43.99 46.61 2.81
N ALA A 99 -44.86 45.60 2.88
CA ALA A 99 -46.18 45.65 2.23
C ALA A 99 -47.08 46.76 2.81
N LEU A 100 -47.09 46.95 4.13
CA LEU A 100 -47.81 48.07 4.78
C LEU A 100 -47.24 49.43 4.37
N PHE A 101 -45.91 49.55 4.35
CA PHE A 101 -45.20 50.75 3.90
C PHE A 101 -45.60 51.13 2.47
N VAL A 102 -45.58 50.17 1.53
CA VAL A 102 -46.03 50.39 0.14
C VAL A 102 -47.51 50.81 0.10
N THR A 103 -48.36 50.21 0.94
CA THR A 103 -49.79 50.56 1.05
C THR A 103 -49.98 52.02 1.45
N PHE A 104 -49.29 52.48 2.49
CA PHE A 104 -49.35 53.88 2.93
C PHE A 104 -48.79 54.83 1.88
N LEU A 105 -47.70 54.43 1.21
CA LEU A 105 -47.10 55.22 0.15
C LEU A 105 -48.09 55.43 -1.01
N ILE A 106 -48.81 54.39 -1.42
CA ILE A 106 -49.88 54.49 -2.44
C ILE A 106 -51.04 55.38 -1.95
N TYR A 107 -51.43 55.27 -0.68
CA TYR A 107 -52.47 56.13 -0.09
C TYR A 107 -52.11 57.62 -0.20
N TYR A 108 -50.89 58.02 0.21
CA TYR A 108 -50.46 59.41 0.20
C TYR A 108 -50.17 59.96 -1.20
N THR A 109 -49.71 59.11 -2.12
CA THR A 109 -49.41 59.52 -3.50
C THR A 109 -50.63 59.49 -4.42
N GLY A 110 -51.78 59.04 -3.91
CA GLY A 110 -53.05 58.97 -4.63
C GLY A 110 -53.29 57.59 -5.24
N THR A 111 -54.35 56.92 -4.77
CA THR A 111 -54.67 55.53 -5.10
C THR A 111 -54.85 55.24 -6.60
N SER A 112 -55.34 56.20 -7.40
CA SER A 112 -55.60 56.01 -8.83
C SER A 112 -54.42 56.35 -9.76
N GLN A 113 -53.38 57.05 -9.27
CA GLN A 113 -52.24 57.53 -10.07
C GLN A 113 -50.88 57.13 -9.49
N SER A 114 -50.85 56.36 -8.40
CA SER A 114 -49.60 55.99 -7.75
C SER A 114 -48.74 55.10 -8.65
N ILE A 115 -47.55 55.58 -8.97
CA ILE A 115 -46.54 54.84 -9.72
C ILE A 115 -45.95 53.71 -8.87
N PHE A 116 -46.17 53.69 -7.55
CA PHE A 116 -45.48 52.80 -6.61
C PHE A 116 -46.08 51.39 -6.48
N LEU A 117 -47.09 51.06 -7.29
CA LEU A 117 -47.73 49.74 -7.30
C LEU A 117 -46.74 48.59 -7.60
N PHE A 118 -45.71 48.84 -8.42
CA PHE A 118 -44.69 47.84 -8.73
C PHE A 118 -43.86 47.42 -7.51
N LEU A 119 -43.80 48.23 -6.45
CA LEU A 119 -43.07 47.90 -5.23
C LEU A 119 -43.65 46.65 -4.54
N TYR A 120 -44.96 46.40 -4.63
CA TYR A 120 -45.54 45.14 -4.15
C TYR A 120 -44.97 43.94 -4.90
N LEU A 121 -44.82 44.04 -6.23
CA LEU A 121 -44.30 42.96 -7.05
C LEU A 121 -42.83 42.65 -6.70
N VAL A 122 -42.01 43.70 -6.56
CA VAL A 122 -40.61 43.55 -6.12
C VAL A 122 -40.55 42.90 -4.74
N ASN A 123 -41.39 43.34 -3.81
CA ASN A 123 -41.46 42.78 -2.45
C ASN A 123 -41.87 41.30 -2.45
N ILE A 124 -42.83 40.91 -3.29
CA ILE A 124 -43.28 39.52 -3.47
C ILE A 124 -42.18 38.64 -4.09
N ILE A 125 -41.41 39.18 -5.05
CA ILE A 125 -40.29 38.46 -5.68
C ILE A 125 -39.18 38.20 -4.66
N LEU A 126 -38.76 39.23 -3.91
CA LEU A 126 -37.78 39.09 -2.83
C LEU A 126 -38.29 38.12 -1.74
N CYS A 127 -39.58 38.22 -1.43
CA CYS A 127 -40.46 37.19 -0.85
C CYS A 127 -40.07 35.76 -1.22
N GLY A 128 -40.31 35.44 -2.49
CA GLY A 128 -40.11 34.12 -3.07
C GLY A 128 -38.65 33.67 -3.07
N LEU A 129 -37.70 34.61 -3.14
CA LEU A 129 -36.29 34.29 -3.04
C LEU A 129 -35.86 33.89 -1.63
N VAL A 130 -36.57 34.30 -0.58
CA VAL A 130 -36.25 33.90 0.80
C VAL A 130 -37.08 32.69 1.22
N PHE A 131 -38.40 32.78 1.08
CA PHE A 131 -39.36 31.81 1.63
C PHE A 131 -39.99 30.90 0.57
N GLN A 132 -39.42 30.89 -0.63
CA GLN A 132 -39.84 30.03 -1.74
C GLN A 132 -41.33 30.24 -2.09
N LYS A 133 -42.00 29.23 -2.62
CA LYS A 133 -43.39 29.34 -3.08
C LYS A 133 -44.38 29.60 -1.94
N ARG A 134 -44.19 28.97 -0.78
CA ARG A 134 -45.15 29.11 0.33
C ARG A 134 -45.16 30.52 0.90
N GLY A 135 -43.99 31.11 1.16
CA GLY A 135 -43.94 32.47 1.73
C GLY A 135 -44.36 33.55 0.75
N SER A 136 -43.97 33.45 -0.53
CA SER A 136 -44.42 34.42 -1.55
C SER A 136 -45.93 34.42 -1.74
N LEU A 137 -46.59 33.25 -1.70
CA LEU A 137 -48.04 33.15 -1.76
C LEU A 137 -48.74 33.74 -0.53
N LEU A 138 -48.19 33.53 0.68
CA LEU A 138 -48.71 34.14 1.90
C LEU A 138 -48.57 35.67 1.87
N LEU A 139 -47.43 36.18 1.38
CA LEU A 139 -47.23 37.62 1.20
C LEU A 139 -48.14 38.20 0.11
N ALA A 140 -48.39 37.47 -0.98
CA ALA A 140 -49.36 37.85 -2.01
C ALA A 140 -50.79 37.95 -1.44
N LEU A 141 -51.17 37.04 -0.54
CA LEU A 141 -52.45 37.12 0.16
C LEU A 141 -52.52 38.38 1.05
N TRP A 142 -51.48 38.64 1.83
CA TRP A 142 -51.40 39.83 2.70
C TRP A 142 -51.46 41.13 1.88
N THR A 143 -50.65 41.24 0.83
CA THR A 143 -50.63 42.39 -0.09
C THR A 143 -51.95 42.57 -0.83
N SER A 144 -52.61 41.48 -1.24
CA SER A 144 -53.95 41.50 -1.84
C SER A 144 -55.00 42.06 -0.88
N ILE A 145 -54.98 41.65 0.40
CA ILE A 145 -55.89 42.19 1.43
C ILE A 145 -55.66 43.69 1.63
N LEU A 146 -54.40 44.11 1.80
CA LEU A 146 -54.05 45.51 2.00
C LEU A 146 -54.42 46.38 0.80
N PHE A 147 -54.10 45.93 -0.42
CA PHE A 147 -54.42 46.65 -1.65
C PHE A 147 -55.93 46.74 -1.87
N SER A 148 -56.67 45.64 -1.67
CA SER A 148 -58.13 45.63 -1.81
C SER A 148 -58.78 46.57 -0.80
N PHE A 149 -58.32 46.57 0.46
CA PHE A 149 -58.80 47.50 1.48
C PHE A 149 -58.50 48.96 1.12
N LEU A 150 -57.28 49.25 0.67
CA LEU A 150 -56.87 50.58 0.23
C LEU A 150 -57.73 51.10 -0.93
N MET A 151 -58.03 50.23 -1.91
CA MET A 151 -58.85 50.57 -3.06
C MET A 151 -60.32 50.85 -2.68
N ILE A 152 -60.86 50.19 -1.65
CA ILE A 152 -62.22 50.41 -1.15
C ILE A 152 -62.33 51.72 -0.35
N VAL A 153 -61.33 52.00 0.49
CA VAL A 153 -61.32 53.20 1.36
C VAL A 153 -60.81 54.44 0.61
N GLY A 154 -60.08 54.26 -0.49
CA GLY A 154 -59.46 55.32 -1.26
C GLY A 154 -60.48 56.27 -1.90
N PRO A 155 -60.23 57.60 -1.91
CA PRO A 155 -61.20 58.62 -2.32
C PRO A 155 -61.53 58.67 -3.82
N SER A 156 -60.87 57.87 -4.66
CA SER A 156 -60.77 58.10 -6.12
C SER A 156 -61.31 57.00 -7.04
N ALA A 157 -61.71 55.83 -6.54
CA ALA A 157 -62.17 54.72 -7.37
C ALA A 157 -63.62 54.32 -7.03
N GLN A 158 -64.56 54.54 -7.96
CA GLN A 158 -65.96 54.12 -7.82
C GLN A 158 -66.44 53.39 -9.08
N GLY A 159 -67.37 52.45 -8.90
CA GLY A 159 -67.99 51.70 -10.00
C GLY A 159 -67.16 50.53 -10.54
N GLN A 160 -67.37 50.17 -11.81
CA GLN A 160 -66.79 48.96 -12.43
C GLN A 160 -65.24 48.97 -12.49
N ASN A 161 -64.63 50.15 -12.58
CA ASN A 161 -63.17 50.29 -12.64
C ASN A 161 -62.48 49.83 -11.34
N LEU A 162 -63.15 49.95 -10.18
CA LEU A 162 -62.64 49.48 -8.89
C LEU A 162 -62.48 47.96 -8.89
N TYR A 163 -63.54 47.24 -9.24
CA TYR A 163 -63.55 45.78 -9.28
C TYR A 163 -62.54 45.24 -10.29
N PHE A 164 -62.41 45.89 -11.45
CA PHE A 164 -61.43 45.51 -12.46
C PHE A 164 -59.98 45.71 -11.98
N ALA A 165 -59.66 46.85 -11.37
CA ALA A 165 -58.33 47.15 -10.86
C ALA A 165 -57.92 46.21 -9.70
N VAL A 166 -58.84 45.92 -8.77
CA VAL A 166 -58.61 44.97 -7.67
C VAL A 166 -58.40 43.56 -8.21
N GLY A 167 -59.26 43.11 -9.13
CA GLY A 167 -59.15 41.80 -9.75
C GLY A 167 -57.84 41.60 -10.50
N LEU A 168 -57.47 42.55 -11.37
CA LEU A 168 -56.27 42.46 -12.20
C LEU A 168 -54.98 42.46 -11.35
N ASN A 169 -54.89 43.35 -10.35
CA ASN A 169 -53.71 43.41 -9.49
C ASN A 169 -53.58 42.21 -8.57
N ASN A 170 -54.68 41.70 -8.02
CA ASN A 170 -54.65 40.48 -7.22
C ASN A 170 -54.21 39.28 -8.06
N ILE A 171 -54.69 39.16 -9.30
CA ILE A 171 -54.19 38.14 -10.25
C ILE A 171 -52.69 38.32 -10.48
N ALA A 172 -52.21 39.55 -10.69
CA ALA A 172 -50.78 39.83 -10.87
C ALA A 172 -49.94 39.46 -9.63
N PHE A 173 -50.39 39.79 -8.41
CA PHE A 173 -49.70 39.43 -7.16
C PHE A 173 -49.54 37.92 -7.01
N PHE A 174 -50.63 37.16 -7.22
CA PHE A 174 -50.58 35.70 -7.13
C PHE A 174 -49.76 35.07 -8.27
N ALA A 175 -49.84 35.61 -9.49
CA ALA A 175 -49.03 35.15 -10.62
C ALA A 175 -47.53 35.35 -10.37
N VAL A 176 -47.13 36.54 -9.89
CA VAL A 176 -45.73 36.85 -9.56
C VAL A 176 -45.23 36.04 -8.38
N ALA A 177 -46.05 35.85 -7.33
CA ALA A 177 -45.70 34.99 -6.21
C ALA A 177 -45.48 33.54 -6.67
N TYR A 178 -46.40 33.01 -7.48
CA TYR A 178 -46.29 31.65 -7.99
C TYR A 178 -45.04 31.46 -8.86
N LEU A 179 -44.81 32.35 -9.83
CA LEU A 179 -43.66 32.26 -10.74
C LEU A 179 -42.33 32.50 -10.01
N GLY A 180 -42.24 33.52 -9.17
CA GLY A 180 -41.02 33.83 -8.40
C GLY A 180 -40.68 32.72 -7.41
N GLY A 181 -41.70 32.19 -6.72
CA GLY A 181 -41.56 31.05 -5.82
C GLY A 181 -41.11 29.76 -6.52
N LEU A 182 -41.74 29.41 -7.65
CA LEU A 182 -41.34 28.26 -8.46
C LEU A 182 -39.91 28.38 -8.99
N LEU A 183 -39.54 29.55 -9.52
CA LEU A 183 -38.19 29.78 -10.04
C LEU A 183 -37.15 29.63 -8.93
N SER A 184 -37.43 30.16 -7.73
CA SER A 184 -36.54 30.00 -6.58
C SER A 184 -36.41 28.54 -6.14
N GLU A 185 -37.50 27.77 -6.14
CA GLU A 185 -37.45 26.32 -5.81
C GLU A 185 -36.59 25.56 -6.83
N GLN A 186 -36.77 25.83 -8.13
CA GLN A 186 -35.98 25.19 -9.19
C GLN A 186 -34.50 25.56 -9.11
N LEU A 187 -34.16 26.83 -8.88
CA LEU A 187 -32.77 27.28 -8.74
C LEU A 187 -32.07 26.60 -7.56
N ASN A 188 -32.77 26.46 -6.43
CA ASN A 188 -32.23 25.78 -5.26
C ASN A 188 -31.99 24.30 -5.53
N PHE A 189 -32.97 23.62 -6.14
CA PHE A 189 -32.88 22.21 -6.49
C PHE A 189 -31.71 21.94 -7.45
N MET A 190 -31.59 22.70 -8.53
CA MET A 190 -30.47 22.58 -9.47
C MET A 190 -29.12 22.86 -8.79
N GLY A 191 -29.06 23.86 -7.91
CA GLY A 191 -27.85 24.15 -7.14
C GLY A 191 -27.41 22.97 -6.28
N SER A 192 -28.34 22.35 -5.54
CA SER A 192 -28.04 21.16 -4.73
C SER A 192 -27.64 19.96 -5.59
N GLU A 193 -28.33 19.72 -6.70
CA GLU A 193 -28.05 18.59 -7.60
C GLU A 193 -26.65 18.73 -8.24
N LEU A 194 -26.26 19.95 -8.63
CA LEU A 194 -24.91 20.20 -9.18
C LEU A 194 -23.81 19.91 -8.16
N VAL A 195 -24.01 20.30 -6.89
CA VAL A 195 -23.04 20.03 -5.83
C VAL A 195 -22.94 18.52 -5.56
N GLU A 196 -24.06 17.80 -5.57
CA GLU A 196 -24.08 16.34 -5.42
C GLU A 196 -23.36 15.64 -6.58
N ARG A 197 -23.67 16.02 -7.83
CA ARG A 197 -23.00 15.50 -9.03
C ARG A 197 -21.49 15.77 -9.03
N GLN A 198 -21.07 16.94 -8.55
CA GLN A 198 -19.66 17.28 -8.43
C GLN A 198 -18.97 16.34 -7.43
N LYS A 199 -19.58 16.11 -6.26
CA LYS A 199 -19.08 15.16 -5.26
C LYS A 199 -18.99 13.74 -5.81
N ASP A 200 -19.99 13.29 -6.58
CA ASP A 200 -19.98 11.96 -7.18
C ASP A 200 -18.82 11.78 -8.18
N ILE A 201 -18.55 12.80 -9.00
CA ILE A 201 -17.44 12.78 -9.97
C ILE A 201 -16.09 12.76 -9.24
N GLU A 202 -15.94 13.57 -8.19
CA GLU A 202 -14.74 13.57 -7.35
C GLU A 202 -14.53 12.21 -6.68
N ALA A 203 -15.57 11.63 -6.08
CA ALA A 203 -15.50 10.32 -5.46
C ALA A 203 -15.13 9.21 -6.47
N LEU A 204 -15.69 9.24 -7.69
CA LEU A 204 -15.33 8.31 -8.77
C LEU A 204 -13.87 8.47 -9.20
N ARG A 205 -13.39 9.70 -9.31
CA ARG A 205 -11.99 9.99 -9.66
C ARG A 205 -11.04 9.48 -8.58
N ASP A 206 -11.35 9.74 -7.32
CA ASP A 206 -10.55 9.29 -6.18
C ASP A 206 -10.56 7.78 -6.08
N LEU A 207 -11.71 7.12 -6.28
CA LEU A 207 -11.80 5.66 -6.32
C LEU A 207 -10.92 5.07 -7.43
N ASN A 208 -10.99 5.61 -8.65
CA ASN A 208 -10.15 5.15 -9.76
C ASN A 208 -8.66 5.33 -9.46
N GLN A 209 -8.27 6.47 -8.89
CA GLN A 209 -6.88 6.74 -8.51
C GLN A 209 -6.40 5.78 -7.41
N MET A 210 -7.22 5.55 -6.38
CA MET A 210 -6.92 4.59 -5.30
C MET A 210 -6.77 3.17 -5.84
N ILE A 211 -7.60 2.74 -6.79
CA ILE A 211 -7.46 1.42 -7.41
C ILE A 211 -6.12 1.34 -8.13
N VAL A 212 -5.80 2.31 -8.99
CA VAL A 212 -4.57 2.33 -9.80
C VAL A 212 -3.30 2.37 -8.93
N ASP A 213 -3.31 3.15 -7.85
CA ASP A 213 -2.14 3.32 -6.98
C ASP A 213 -1.90 2.15 -6.03
N ASN A 214 -2.96 1.42 -5.65
CA ASN A 214 -2.83 0.23 -4.78
C ASN A 214 -2.66 -1.08 -5.55
N MET A 215 -2.67 -1.06 -6.88
CA MET A 215 -2.31 -2.23 -7.67
C MET A 215 -0.83 -2.56 -7.51
N ALA A 216 -0.50 -3.82 -7.21
CA ALA A 216 0.89 -4.29 -7.11
C ALA A 216 1.60 -4.41 -8.49
N THR A 217 0.84 -4.31 -9.57
CA THR A 217 1.34 -4.36 -10.95
C THR A 217 1.71 -2.94 -11.40
N GLY A 218 2.89 -2.79 -11.97
CA GLY A 218 3.28 -1.54 -12.63
C GLY A 218 2.38 -1.31 -13.85
N LEU A 219 1.76 -0.13 -13.92
CA LEU A 219 0.91 0.31 -15.01
C LEU A 219 1.52 1.59 -15.59
N LEU A 220 1.72 1.60 -16.91
CA LEU A 220 2.04 2.81 -17.64
C LEU A 220 1.23 2.91 -18.92
N THR A 221 0.91 4.13 -19.32
CA THR A 221 0.32 4.44 -20.62
C THR A 221 1.30 5.27 -21.43
N MET A 222 1.23 5.13 -22.74
CA MET A 222 2.07 5.88 -23.67
C MET A 222 1.26 6.33 -24.89
N GLY A 223 1.68 7.44 -25.49
CA GLY A 223 1.12 7.93 -26.74
C GLY A 223 1.44 7.00 -27.93
N LEU A 224 0.88 7.32 -29.09
CA LEU A 224 1.20 6.63 -30.35
C LEU A 224 2.67 6.79 -30.77
N ASP A 225 3.35 7.79 -30.23
CA ASP A 225 4.79 8.04 -30.37
C ASP A 225 5.67 7.18 -29.43
N GLY A 226 5.06 6.38 -28.55
CA GLY A 226 5.76 5.55 -27.58
C GLY A 226 6.31 6.32 -26.37
N VAL A 227 5.89 7.58 -26.18
CA VAL A 227 6.27 8.41 -25.03
C VAL A 227 5.31 8.17 -23.87
N ILE A 228 5.85 7.99 -22.67
CA ILE A 228 5.07 7.66 -21.47
C ILE A 228 4.25 8.88 -21.01
N THR A 229 2.94 8.69 -20.93
CA THR A 229 1.96 9.73 -20.58
C THR A 229 1.45 9.61 -19.14
N GLN A 230 1.30 8.39 -18.62
CA GLN A 230 0.90 8.15 -17.23
C GLN A 230 1.62 6.94 -16.65
N VAL A 231 1.81 6.95 -15.34
CA VAL A 231 2.38 5.83 -14.57
C VAL A 231 1.68 5.74 -13.22
N ASN A 232 1.52 4.52 -12.70
CA ASN A 232 1.07 4.32 -11.32
C ASN A 232 2.24 4.22 -10.34
N GLN A 233 1.92 4.24 -9.04
CA GLN A 233 2.93 4.16 -7.98
C GLN A 233 3.75 2.85 -8.00
N ALA A 234 3.13 1.73 -8.36
CA ALA A 234 3.84 0.45 -8.46
C ALA A 234 4.88 0.44 -9.59
N ALA A 235 4.62 1.12 -10.71
CA ALA A 235 5.60 1.26 -11.80
C ALA A 235 6.88 1.95 -11.32
N ASN A 236 6.75 3.05 -10.57
CA ASN A 236 7.89 3.76 -9.98
C ASN A 236 8.66 2.87 -8.98
N THR A 237 7.95 2.04 -8.23
CA THR A 237 8.53 1.15 -7.21
C THR A 237 9.30 0.00 -7.84
N ILE A 238 8.71 -0.68 -8.82
CA ILE A 238 9.31 -1.83 -9.51
C ILE A 238 10.52 -1.39 -10.36
N LEU A 239 10.42 -0.26 -11.05
CA LEU A 239 11.51 0.25 -11.89
C LEU A 239 12.55 1.04 -11.10
N GLU A 240 12.27 1.37 -9.83
CA GLU A 240 13.07 2.23 -8.96
C GLU A 240 13.42 3.59 -9.58
N ASP A 241 12.50 4.16 -10.36
CA ASP A 241 12.66 5.47 -11.02
C ASP A 241 11.40 6.30 -10.85
N SER A 242 11.57 7.54 -10.39
CA SER A 242 10.48 8.51 -10.23
C SER A 242 10.32 9.43 -11.45
N ARG A 243 11.20 9.31 -12.46
CA ARG A 243 11.22 10.17 -13.67
C ARG A 243 10.87 9.37 -14.92
N LEU A 244 9.78 8.61 -14.86
CA LEU A 244 9.29 7.80 -15.98
C LEU A 244 8.47 8.61 -17.00
N LEU A 245 7.78 9.66 -16.54
CA LEU A 245 6.91 10.48 -17.38
C LEU A 245 7.69 11.23 -18.46
N GLY A 246 7.17 11.22 -19.69
CA GLY A 246 7.75 11.93 -20.83
C GLY A 246 8.96 11.24 -21.47
N ARG A 247 9.37 10.06 -20.99
CA ARG A 247 10.46 9.29 -21.58
C ARG A 247 9.94 8.28 -22.62
N PRO A 248 10.72 7.97 -23.67
CA PRO A 248 10.37 6.93 -24.62
C PRO A 248 10.56 5.54 -23.99
N LEU A 249 9.66 4.60 -24.31
CA LEU A 249 9.69 3.24 -23.76
C LEU A 249 11.03 2.52 -23.98
N GLY A 250 11.66 2.72 -25.14
CA GLY A 250 12.93 2.05 -25.50
C GLY A 250 14.12 2.44 -24.63
N GLU A 251 14.08 3.59 -23.95
CA GLU A 251 15.12 3.95 -22.98
C GLU A 251 15.01 3.17 -21.68
N LEU A 252 13.78 2.79 -21.28
CA LEU A 252 13.53 2.04 -20.05
C LEU A 252 13.73 0.53 -20.27
N PHE A 253 13.33 0.03 -21.44
CA PHE A 253 13.49 -1.37 -21.80
C PHE A 253 14.31 -1.49 -23.10
N PRO A 254 15.65 -1.48 -23.01
CA PRO A 254 16.51 -1.67 -24.17
C PRO A 254 16.19 -3.00 -24.87
N GLY A 255 15.95 -2.96 -26.19
CA GLY A 255 15.60 -4.15 -26.99
C GLY A 255 14.10 -4.50 -27.03
N ILE A 256 13.23 -3.73 -26.38
CA ILE A 256 11.78 -4.01 -26.40
C ILE A 256 11.19 -3.92 -27.82
N TYR A 257 11.67 -2.98 -28.63
CA TYR A 257 11.27 -2.81 -30.03
C TYR A 257 11.82 -3.89 -30.97
N GLU A 258 12.85 -4.62 -30.56
CA GLU A 258 13.32 -5.81 -31.31
C GLU A 258 12.42 -7.02 -31.03
N SER A 259 11.75 -7.02 -29.87
CA SER A 259 10.89 -8.11 -29.40
C SER A 259 9.41 -7.88 -29.72
N VAL A 260 8.99 -6.62 -29.90
CA VAL A 260 7.59 -6.22 -30.12
C VAL A 260 7.51 -5.11 -31.16
N ASP A 261 6.71 -5.34 -32.21
CA ASP A 261 6.23 -4.27 -33.08
C ASP A 261 4.95 -3.66 -32.47
N LEU A 262 4.97 -2.35 -32.20
CA LEU A 262 3.84 -1.63 -31.63
C LEU A 262 2.74 -1.36 -32.67
N ALA A 263 3.05 -1.34 -33.97
CA ALA A 263 2.08 -0.95 -35.00
C ALA A 263 0.90 -1.94 -35.16
N PRO A 264 1.11 -3.28 -35.15
CA PRO A 264 0.01 -4.27 -35.17
C PRO A 264 -0.85 -4.23 -33.91
N ILE A 265 -0.28 -3.88 -32.76
CA ILE A 265 -1.01 -3.82 -31.49
C ILE A 265 -1.98 -2.63 -31.49
N ALA A 266 -1.56 -1.46 -31.99
CA ALA A 266 -2.43 -0.29 -32.14
C ALA A 266 -3.61 -0.55 -33.09
N ARG A 267 -3.37 -1.27 -34.19
CA ARG A 267 -4.44 -1.67 -35.12
C ARG A 267 -5.41 -2.69 -34.51
N GLY A 268 -4.99 -3.41 -33.46
CA GLY A 268 -5.76 -4.49 -32.84
C GLY A 268 -5.64 -5.82 -33.58
N ASP A 269 -4.63 -5.96 -34.43
CA ASP A 269 -4.34 -7.19 -35.18
C ASP A 269 -3.85 -8.31 -34.25
N ILE A 270 -3.31 -7.94 -33.08
CA ILE A 270 -2.77 -8.85 -32.07
C ILE A 270 -3.43 -8.56 -30.72
N PRO A 271 -4.07 -9.57 -30.08
CA PRO A 271 -4.54 -9.45 -28.71
C PRO A 271 -3.32 -9.48 -27.78
N SER A 272 -3.04 -8.35 -27.14
CA SER A 272 -2.03 -8.13 -26.07
C SER A 272 -0.83 -9.07 -26.00
N THR A 273 0.37 -8.57 -26.26
CA THR A 273 1.60 -9.37 -26.23
C THR A 273 2.14 -9.48 -24.79
N ARG A 274 2.31 -10.72 -24.30
CA ARG A 274 3.00 -11.02 -23.04
C ARG A 274 4.46 -11.39 -23.32
N LEU A 275 5.38 -10.77 -22.60
CA LEU A 275 6.82 -11.07 -22.67
C LEU A 275 7.41 -11.23 -21.28
N GLU A 276 8.43 -12.09 -21.17
CA GLU A 276 9.33 -12.11 -20.02
C GLU A 276 10.66 -11.47 -20.44
N LEU A 277 11.08 -10.44 -19.72
CA LEU A 277 12.36 -9.76 -19.96
C LEU A 277 13.23 -9.82 -18.71
N LEU A 278 14.53 -10.01 -18.95
CA LEU A 278 15.55 -9.77 -17.93
C LEU A 278 15.80 -8.26 -17.87
N TYR A 279 15.16 -7.61 -16.90
CA TYR A 279 15.37 -6.21 -16.63
C TYR A 279 16.53 -6.03 -15.67
N ARG A 280 17.22 -4.91 -15.81
CA ARG A 280 18.24 -4.49 -14.86
C ARG A 280 17.82 -3.16 -14.26
N ASN A 281 17.58 -3.13 -12.94
CA ASN A 281 17.19 -1.89 -12.27
C ASN A 281 18.35 -0.88 -12.25
N PHE A 282 18.08 0.34 -11.78
CA PHE A 282 19.08 1.40 -11.64
C PHE A 282 20.25 1.03 -10.69
N ARG A 283 20.07 0.04 -9.81
CA ARG A 283 21.11 -0.51 -8.93
C ARG A 283 21.93 -1.63 -9.56
N ASN A 284 21.73 -1.90 -10.85
CA ASN A 284 22.42 -2.92 -11.62
C ASN A 284 22.07 -4.37 -11.22
N GLU A 285 20.99 -4.56 -10.46
CA GLU A 285 20.47 -5.87 -10.04
C GLU A 285 19.56 -6.48 -11.11
N LYS A 286 19.60 -7.80 -11.26
CA LYS A 286 18.79 -8.52 -12.26
C LYS A 286 17.39 -8.79 -11.70
N ALA A 287 16.37 -8.27 -12.37
CA ALA A 287 14.97 -8.57 -12.12
C ALA A 287 14.38 -9.32 -13.33
N ILE A 288 13.48 -10.26 -13.05
CA ILE A 288 12.69 -10.91 -14.10
C ILE A 288 11.35 -10.18 -14.14
N ILE A 289 11.14 -9.38 -15.19
CA ILE A 289 9.91 -8.63 -15.35
C ILE A 289 9.05 -9.32 -16.40
N GLU A 290 7.84 -9.67 -16.00
CA GLU A 290 6.79 -10.05 -16.93
C GLU A 290 6.01 -8.81 -17.34
N LEU A 291 5.86 -8.58 -18.64
CA LEU A 291 5.13 -7.43 -19.17
C LEU A 291 4.04 -7.87 -20.14
N THR A 292 2.94 -7.13 -20.13
CA THR A 292 1.84 -7.25 -21.09
C THR A 292 1.58 -5.90 -21.72
N LEU A 293 1.59 -5.85 -23.05
CA LEU A 293 1.37 -4.61 -23.80
C LEU A 293 0.12 -4.74 -24.67
N GLY A 294 -0.77 -3.74 -24.60
CA GLY A 294 -2.03 -3.71 -25.32
C GLY A 294 -2.40 -2.30 -25.82
N PRO A 295 -3.41 -2.19 -26.72
CA PRO A 295 -3.85 -0.90 -27.22
C PRO A 295 -4.67 -0.14 -26.16
N LEU A 296 -4.42 1.16 -26.02
CA LEU A 296 -5.28 2.06 -25.28
C LEU A 296 -6.27 2.69 -26.26
N ARG A 297 -7.57 2.47 -26.04
CA ARG A 297 -8.63 2.94 -26.93
C ARG A 297 -9.52 3.95 -26.22
N ASP A 298 -9.95 4.98 -26.95
CA ASP A 298 -10.97 5.91 -26.49
C ASP A 298 -12.39 5.30 -26.64
N SER A 299 -13.40 6.00 -26.13
CA SER A 299 -14.83 5.75 -26.25
C SER A 299 -15.29 5.41 -27.68
N SER A 300 -14.64 5.97 -28.70
CA SER A 300 -14.89 5.67 -30.13
C SER A 300 -14.20 4.40 -30.66
N LYS A 301 -13.54 3.63 -29.79
CA LYS A 301 -12.71 2.44 -30.11
C LYS A 301 -11.48 2.71 -30.98
N GLU A 302 -11.14 3.97 -31.24
CA GLU A 302 -9.90 4.33 -31.91
C GLU A 302 -8.72 4.21 -30.93
N ALA A 303 -7.57 3.75 -31.43
CA ALA A 303 -6.36 3.63 -30.63
C ALA A 303 -5.74 5.01 -30.43
N VAL A 304 -5.68 5.46 -29.17
CA VAL A 304 -5.07 6.73 -28.77
C VAL A 304 -3.66 6.55 -28.20
N GLY A 305 -3.24 5.30 -27.98
CA GLY A 305 -1.93 4.97 -27.47
C GLY A 305 -1.82 3.50 -27.08
N TYR A 306 -0.94 3.22 -26.13
CA TYR A 306 -0.70 1.88 -25.61
C TYR A 306 -0.78 1.87 -24.08
N VAL A 307 -1.20 0.73 -23.54
CA VAL A 307 -1.14 0.43 -22.11
C VAL A 307 -0.19 -0.73 -21.91
N MET A 308 0.71 -0.58 -20.95
CA MET A 308 1.65 -1.62 -20.54
C MET A 308 1.47 -1.90 -19.07
N THR A 309 1.27 -3.16 -18.74
CA THR A 309 1.33 -3.67 -17.36
C THR A 309 2.58 -4.52 -17.19
N PHE A 310 3.19 -4.49 -16.01
CA PHE A 310 4.35 -5.32 -15.73
C PHE A 310 4.48 -5.67 -14.24
N GLN A 311 5.07 -6.84 -13.98
CA GLN A 311 5.21 -7.38 -12.63
C GLN A 311 6.60 -7.98 -12.44
N ASP A 312 7.19 -7.76 -11.26
CA ASP A 312 8.44 -8.40 -10.85
C ASP A 312 8.17 -9.85 -10.41
N MET A 313 8.72 -10.79 -11.17
CA MET A 313 8.59 -12.24 -10.95
C MET A 313 9.84 -12.87 -10.35
N THR A 314 10.82 -12.06 -9.93
CA THR A 314 12.12 -12.55 -9.45
C THR A 314 12.00 -13.50 -8.26
N GLN A 315 11.24 -13.13 -7.23
CA GLN A 315 11.07 -13.98 -6.04
C GLN A 315 10.27 -15.25 -6.37
N VAL A 316 9.20 -15.12 -7.16
CA VAL A 316 8.35 -16.25 -7.55
C VAL A 316 9.17 -17.28 -8.33
N LYS A 317 9.93 -16.84 -9.35
CA LYS A 317 10.78 -17.74 -10.15
C LYS A 317 11.91 -18.37 -9.33
N LYS A 318 12.49 -17.64 -8.36
CA LYS A 318 13.49 -18.22 -7.43
C LYS A 318 12.89 -19.34 -6.57
N LEU A 319 11.69 -19.12 -6.04
CA LEU A 319 10.96 -20.13 -5.27
C LEU A 319 10.56 -21.32 -6.14
N GLU A 320 10.03 -21.10 -7.33
CA GLU A 320 9.70 -22.17 -8.29
C GLU A 320 10.92 -23.03 -8.62
N TYR A 321 12.09 -22.40 -8.85
CA TYR A 321 13.33 -23.12 -9.11
C TYR A 321 13.77 -23.97 -7.92
N ALA A 322 13.74 -23.39 -6.71
CA ALA A 322 14.08 -24.09 -5.48
C ALA A 322 13.14 -25.29 -5.23
N MET A 323 11.84 -25.11 -5.42
CA MET A 323 10.84 -26.17 -5.30
C MET A 323 11.08 -27.30 -6.30
N ARG A 324 11.29 -26.98 -7.58
CA ARG A 324 11.61 -28.00 -8.61
C ARG A 324 12.86 -28.80 -8.26
N GLN A 325 13.88 -28.14 -7.71
CA GLN A 325 15.10 -28.81 -7.27
C GLN A 325 14.83 -29.75 -6.09
N GLN A 326 13.99 -29.33 -5.14
CA GLN A 326 13.59 -30.14 -4.00
C GLN A 326 12.75 -31.37 -4.42
N GLU A 327 11.79 -31.18 -5.35
CA GLU A 327 11.00 -32.28 -5.92
C GLU A 327 11.88 -33.30 -6.63
N LYS A 328 12.83 -32.83 -7.44
CA LYS A 328 13.80 -33.68 -8.14
C LYS A 328 14.63 -34.50 -7.14
N LEU A 329 15.12 -33.88 -6.07
CA LEU A 329 15.86 -34.59 -5.02
C LEU A 329 14.98 -35.61 -4.30
N ALA A 330 13.74 -35.27 -3.95
CA ALA A 330 12.81 -36.20 -3.30
C ALA A 330 12.54 -37.43 -4.16
N ALA A 331 12.32 -37.25 -5.47
CA ALA A 331 12.13 -38.34 -6.42
C ALA A 331 13.35 -39.25 -6.51
N VAL A 332 14.56 -38.67 -6.61
CA VAL A 332 15.82 -39.44 -6.55
C VAL A 332 15.92 -40.20 -5.23
N GLY A 333 15.43 -39.65 -4.12
CA GLY A 333 15.52 -40.27 -2.79
C GLY A 333 14.65 -41.50 -2.63
N GLN A 334 13.42 -41.44 -3.15
CA GLN A 334 12.52 -42.60 -3.16
C GLN A 334 13.08 -43.75 -4.01
N LEU A 335 13.59 -43.44 -5.20
CA LEU A 335 14.24 -44.43 -6.06
C LEU A 335 15.51 -44.99 -5.42
N ALA A 336 16.34 -44.13 -4.83
CA ALA A 336 17.55 -44.51 -4.12
C ALA A 336 17.26 -45.46 -2.95
N ALA A 337 16.20 -45.21 -2.18
CA ALA A 337 15.80 -46.08 -1.06
C ALA A 337 15.47 -47.51 -1.53
N GLY A 338 14.73 -47.65 -2.63
CA GLY A 338 14.44 -48.96 -3.23
C GLY A 338 15.72 -49.67 -3.68
N ILE A 339 16.56 -48.98 -4.47
CA ILE A 339 17.82 -49.52 -4.98
C ILE A 339 18.77 -49.89 -3.83
N ALA A 340 18.84 -49.08 -2.78
CA ALA A 340 19.68 -49.35 -1.62
C ALA A 340 19.29 -50.64 -0.89
N HIS A 341 17.98 -50.89 -0.73
CA HIS A 341 17.51 -52.16 -0.18
C HIS A 341 17.87 -53.34 -1.10
N GLU A 342 17.73 -53.17 -2.42
CA GLU A 342 18.09 -54.20 -3.39
C GLU A 342 19.59 -54.48 -3.49
N ILE A 343 20.47 -53.50 -3.24
CA ILE A 343 21.93 -53.68 -3.20
C ILE A 343 22.38 -54.28 -1.86
N ARG A 344 21.77 -53.88 -0.74
CA ARG A 344 22.13 -54.39 0.59
C ARG A 344 21.87 -55.90 0.70
N ASN A 345 20.86 -56.42 0.01
CA ASN A 345 20.51 -57.85 0.00
C ASN A 345 21.64 -58.76 -0.56
N PRO A 346 22.16 -58.56 -1.79
CA PRO A 346 23.27 -59.36 -2.31
C PRO A 346 24.56 -59.14 -1.51
N LEU A 347 24.83 -57.93 -1.03
CA LEU A 347 25.99 -57.67 -0.17
C LEU A 347 25.94 -58.47 1.14
N ALA A 348 24.77 -58.55 1.77
CA ALA A 348 24.58 -59.37 2.97
C ALA A 348 24.79 -60.87 2.67
N SER A 349 24.28 -61.36 1.53
CA SER A 349 24.51 -62.74 1.11
C SER A 349 25.98 -63.05 0.86
N ILE A 350 26.72 -62.15 0.18
CA ILE A 350 28.16 -62.31 -0.09
C ILE A 350 28.93 -62.29 1.24
N SER A 351 28.61 -61.34 2.14
CA SER A 351 29.24 -61.26 3.46
C SER A 351 29.03 -62.54 4.26
N GLY A 352 27.81 -63.10 4.26
CA GLY A 352 27.51 -64.36 4.94
C GLY A 352 28.30 -65.54 4.36
N SER A 353 28.38 -65.66 3.04
CA SER A 353 29.19 -66.70 2.39
C SER A 353 30.67 -66.58 2.73
N ILE A 354 31.24 -65.37 2.75
CA ILE A 354 32.65 -65.15 3.10
C ILE A 354 32.92 -65.42 4.58
N GLN A 355 32.01 -65.02 5.47
CA GLN A 355 32.13 -65.35 6.89
C GLN A 355 32.13 -66.86 7.13
N LEU A 356 31.25 -67.62 6.46
CA LEU A 356 31.25 -69.08 6.52
C LEU A 356 32.55 -69.68 6.00
N LEU A 357 33.07 -69.20 4.87
CA LEU A 357 34.37 -69.63 4.34
C LEU A 357 35.52 -69.32 5.30
N SER A 358 35.53 -68.13 5.90
CA SER A 358 36.58 -67.68 6.84
C SER A 358 36.60 -68.46 8.16
N SER A 359 35.45 -69.04 8.53
CA SER A 359 35.29 -69.88 9.73
C SER A 359 35.80 -71.32 9.56
N SER A 360 36.10 -71.73 8.32
CA SER A 360 36.67 -73.04 8.05
C SER A 360 38.18 -73.05 8.29
N ASP A 361 38.68 -74.11 8.93
CA ASP A 361 40.11 -74.36 9.11
C ASP A 361 40.79 -74.90 7.84
N ALA A 362 40.03 -75.14 6.77
CA ALA A 362 40.55 -75.62 5.49
C ALA A 362 41.36 -74.57 4.71
N TYR A 363 41.30 -73.29 5.11
CA TYR A 363 41.92 -72.17 4.38
C TYR A 363 43.13 -71.58 5.13
N GLY A 364 44.16 -71.23 4.36
CA GLY A 364 45.40 -70.67 4.90
C GLY A 364 45.26 -69.22 5.37
N ALA A 365 46.32 -68.69 6.00
CA ALA A 365 46.33 -67.31 6.51
C ALA A 365 46.16 -66.25 5.40
N GLU A 366 46.63 -66.54 4.19
CA GLU A 366 46.54 -65.63 3.05
C GLU A 366 45.11 -65.57 2.47
N ASP A 367 44.42 -66.70 2.40
CA ASP A 367 42.99 -66.78 2.03
C ASP A 367 42.11 -66.01 3.02
N LYS A 368 42.35 -66.21 4.33
CA LYS A 368 41.63 -65.48 5.40
C LYS A 368 41.90 -63.97 5.32
N LYS A 369 43.10 -63.54 4.90
CA LYS A 369 43.42 -62.12 4.68
C LYS A 369 42.65 -61.53 3.50
N LEU A 370 42.53 -62.27 2.39
CA LEU A 370 41.72 -61.87 1.24
C LEU A 370 40.23 -61.77 1.60
N MET A 371 39.70 -62.75 2.32
CA MET A 371 38.33 -62.74 2.84
C MET A 371 38.05 -61.50 3.71
N ASN A 372 38.98 -61.15 4.60
CA ASN A 372 38.88 -59.93 5.42
C ASN A 372 38.99 -58.62 4.61
N ILE A 373 39.67 -58.62 3.46
CA ILE A 373 39.66 -57.47 2.55
C ILE A 373 38.27 -57.31 1.95
N VAL A 374 37.66 -58.40 1.46
CA VAL A 374 36.33 -58.35 0.85
C VAL A 374 35.26 -57.93 1.86
N LEU A 375 35.29 -58.46 3.09
CA LEU A 375 34.36 -58.04 4.15
C LEU A 375 34.45 -56.54 4.44
N ARG A 376 35.67 -55.98 4.52
CA ARG A 376 35.86 -54.53 4.70
C ARG A 376 35.31 -53.70 3.54
N GLU A 377 35.41 -54.20 2.30
CA GLU A 377 34.87 -53.47 1.15
C GLU A 377 33.34 -53.55 1.09
N ILE A 378 32.74 -54.67 1.53
CA ILE A 378 31.28 -54.78 1.70
C ILE A 378 30.79 -53.78 2.76
N ASP A 379 31.46 -53.69 3.90
CA ASP A 379 31.12 -52.72 4.96
C ASP A 379 31.24 -51.28 4.46
N ARG A 380 32.29 -50.99 3.68
CA ARG A 380 32.48 -49.70 3.04
C ARG A 380 31.34 -49.36 2.07
N LEU A 381 30.89 -50.31 1.25
CA LEU A 381 29.76 -50.13 0.33
C LEU A 381 28.45 -49.90 1.10
N ASN A 382 28.21 -50.64 2.18
CA ASN A 382 27.04 -50.43 3.05
C ASN A 382 27.03 -49.02 3.67
N HIS A 383 28.20 -48.53 4.07
CA HIS A 383 28.35 -47.18 4.58
C HIS A 383 28.06 -46.13 3.51
N LEU A 384 28.63 -46.28 2.31
CA LEU A 384 28.39 -45.43 1.15
C LEU A 384 26.91 -45.33 0.78
N ILE A 385 26.21 -46.47 0.75
CA ILE A 385 24.77 -46.52 0.48
C ILE A 385 23.99 -45.73 1.55
N SER A 386 24.39 -45.88 2.82
CA SER A 386 23.73 -45.19 3.93
C SER A 386 23.96 -43.68 3.88
N GLU A 387 25.18 -43.23 3.59
CA GLU A 387 25.48 -41.80 3.36
C GLU A 387 24.68 -41.22 2.19
N PHE A 388 24.59 -41.95 1.08
CA PHE A 388 23.81 -41.50 -0.07
C PHE A 388 22.32 -41.38 0.28
N LEU A 389 21.73 -42.35 0.98
CA LEU A 389 20.35 -42.26 1.43
C LEU A 389 20.11 -41.07 2.37
N ASP A 390 21.03 -40.83 3.31
CA ASP A 390 20.96 -39.70 4.22
C ASP A 390 21.04 -38.35 3.48
N TYR A 391 21.84 -38.28 2.41
CA TYR A 391 21.93 -37.09 1.57
C TYR A 391 20.62 -36.80 0.83
N VAL A 392 19.98 -37.81 0.27
CA VAL A 392 18.78 -37.58 -0.57
C VAL A 392 17.49 -37.47 0.26
N ARG A 393 17.45 -38.06 1.45
CA ARG A 393 16.26 -38.01 2.33
C ARG A 393 15.92 -36.57 2.74
N PRO A 394 14.63 -36.17 2.72
CA PRO A 394 14.21 -34.89 3.29
C PRO A 394 14.57 -34.82 4.78
N GLN A 395 15.18 -33.72 5.21
CA GLN A 395 15.43 -33.50 6.64
C GLN A 395 14.12 -33.03 7.28
N THR A 396 13.58 -33.81 8.22
CA THR A 396 12.45 -33.39 9.03
C THR A 396 12.94 -32.40 10.09
N ARG A 397 12.39 -31.18 10.10
CA ARG A 397 12.65 -30.22 11.18
C ARG A 397 12.03 -30.74 12.46
N ILE A 398 12.88 -30.98 13.45
CA ILE A 398 12.52 -31.18 14.85
C ILE A 398 13.12 -29.97 15.57
N GLU A 399 12.32 -29.29 16.40
CA GLU A 399 12.70 -28.01 17.03
C GLU A 399 12.99 -28.20 18.53
N ASP A 400 13.83 -29.18 18.87
CA ASP A 400 14.23 -29.38 20.27
C ASP A 400 15.34 -28.41 20.66
N PRO A 401 15.34 -27.87 21.89
CA PRO A 401 16.41 -27.00 22.38
C PRO A 401 17.71 -27.77 22.58
N ILE A 402 18.81 -27.25 22.03
CA ILE A 402 20.14 -27.84 22.07
C ILE A 402 21.11 -26.87 22.75
N ASN A 403 21.81 -27.36 23.77
CA ASN A 403 22.99 -26.69 24.30
C ASN A 403 24.21 -27.05 23.43
N LEU A 404 24.68 -26.08 22.65
CA LEU A 404 25.78 -26.27 21.70
C LEU A 404 27.09 -26.63 22.40
N ASN A 405 27.37 -26.05 23.58
CA ASN A 405 28.60 -26.32 24.32
C ASN A 405 28.68 -27.78 24.75
N ASN A 406 27.59 -28.32 25.33
CA ASN A 406 27.55 -29.71 25.75
C ASN A 406 27.75 -30.65 24.55
N LEU A 407 27.10 -30.34 23.42
CA LEU A 407 27.22 -31.14 22.20
C LEU A 407 28.67 -31.15 21.66
N VAL A 408 29.30 -29.98 21.59
CA VAL A 408 30.69 -29.85 21.13
C VAL A 408 31.65 -30.55 22.10
N GLN A 409 31.42 -30.42 23.40
CA GLN A 409 32.22 -31.10 24.43
C GLN A 409 32.16 -32.63 24.28
N ASP A 410 30.96 -33.20 24.14
CA ASP A 410 30.77 -34.64 23.90
C ASP A 410 31.53 -35.12 22.65
N ILE A 411 31.54 -34.31 21.58
CA ILE A 411 32.24 -34.63 20.33
C ILE A 411 33.76 -34.60 20.53
N MET A 412 34.28 -33.55 21.17
CA MET A 412 35.72 -33.39 21.40
C MET A 412 36.30 -34.46 22.31
N GLU A 413 35.54 -34.91 23.32
CA GLU A 413 35.92 -36.03 24.18
C GLU A 413 35.90 -37.37 23.41
N PHE A 414 34.90 -37.58 22.55
CA PHE A 414 34.83 -38.76 21.70
C PHE A 414 36.03 -38.89 20.76
N VAL A 415 36.40 -37.81 20.04
CA VAL A 415 37.55 -37.86 19.11
C VAL A 415 38.90 -37.96 19.83
N LYS A 416 39.02 -37.38 21.03
CA LYS A 416 40.23 -37.49 21.86
C LYS A 416 40.56 -38.94 22.22
N ASN A 417 39.52 -39.73 22.52
CA ASN A 417 39.66 -41.12 22.95
C ASN A 417 39.66 -42.11 21.77
N SER A 418 39.59 -41.62 20.53
CA SER A 418 39.59 -42.48 19.34
C SER A 418 40.98 -43.04 19.05
N THR A 419 41.07 -44.36 18.87
CA THR A 419 42.32 -45.05 18.50
C THR A 419 42.57 -45.05 16.99
N THR A 420 41.59 -44.64 16.18
CA THR A 420 41.66 -44.66 14.71
C THR A 420 42.01 -43.30 14.10
N LEU A 421 42.04 -42.23 14.92
CA LEU A 421 42.41 -40.89 14.50
C LEU A 421 43.89 -40.58 14.77
N PRO A 422 44.46 -39.56 14.09
CA PRO A 422 45.82 -39.11 14.36
C PRO A 422 46.00 -38.77 15.85
N GLN A 423 46.99 -39.41 16.46
CA GLN A 423 47.35 -39.21 17.87
C GLN A 423 48.19 -37.94 18.05
N GLY A 424 48.20 -37.40 19.26
CA GLY A 424 49.01 -36.23 19.64
C GLY A 424 48.46 -34.88 19.17
N VAL A 425 47.16 -34.80 18.88
CA VAL A 425 46.48 -33.53 18.58
C VAL A 425 46.21 -32.78 19.90
N GLU A 426 46.75 -31.57 20.01
CA GLU A 426 46.44 -30.64 21.10
C GLU A 426 45.07 -30.00 20.86
N GLN A 427 44.24 -29.94 21.91
CA GLN A 427 42.90 -29.36 21.85
C GLN A 427 42.84 -28.07 22.67
N ASP A 428 42.53 -26.95 22.01
CA ASP A 428 42.27 -25.65 22.63
C ASP A 428 40.75 -25.36 22.58
N ILE A 429 40.06 -25.54 23.70
CA ILE A 429 38.59 -25.51 23.75
C ILE A 429 38.13 -24.32 24.60
N SER A 430 37.39 -23.39 23.97
CA SER A 430 36.84 -22.19 24.62
C SER A 430 35.34 -22.03 24.34
N LEU A 431 34.51 -22.70 25.15
CA LEU A 431 33.05 -22.74 24.95
C LEU A 431 32.35 -21.70 25.82
N LYS A 432 31.97 -20.56 25.24
CA LYS A 432 31.41 -19.41 25.97
C LYS A 432 29.99 -19.03 25.54
N ALA A 433 29.39 -19.71 24.57
CA ALA A 433 28.00 -19.47 24.20
C ALA A 433 27.07 -19.84 25.35
N ALA A 434 26.13 -18.97 25.68
CA ALA A 434 25.17 -19.19 26.76
C ALA A 434 23.74 -19.43 26.25
N ARG A 435 23.48 -19.05 25.00
CA ARG A 435 22.18 -19.23 24.34
C ARG A 435 21.98 -20.66 23.84
N LEU A 436 20.72 -21.07 23.74
CA LEU A 436 20.33 -22.35 23.14
C LEU A 436 20.04 -22.17 21.64
N ILE A 437 20.28 -23.23 20.87
CA ILE A 437 19.86 -23.34 19.47
C ILE A 437 18.71 -24.35 19.38
N VAL A 438 18.01 -24.40 18.26
CA VAL A 438 16.91 -25.37 18.05
C VAL A 438 17.24 -26.34 16.91
N GLY A 439 16.84 -27.59 17.07
CA GLY A 439 17.05 -28.58 16.02
C GLY A 439 16.99 -30.03 16.47
N ASN A 440 17.56 -30.91 15.63
CA ASN A 440 17.75 -32.32 15.93
C ASN A 440 19.19 -32.54 16.44
N LYS A 441 19.32 -32.84 17.73
CA LYS A 441 20.62 -33.03 18.40
C LYS A 441 21.50 -34.09 17.72
N ASP A 442 20.92 -35.23 17.32
CA ASP A 442 21.69 -36.35 16.75
C ASP A 442 22.19 -36.05 15.34
N LYS A 443 21.36 -35.42 14.51
CA LYS A 443 21.78 -34.96 13.18
C LYS A 443 22.85 -33.87 13.29
N LEU A 444 22.68 -32.90 14.19
CA LEU A 444 23.71 -31.89 14.41
C LEU A 444 25.02 -32.52 14.92
N LYS A 445 24.94 -33.49 15.82
CA LYS A 445 26.10 -34.29 16.28
C LYS A 445 26.83 -34.93 15.10
N GLN A 446 26.08 -35.57 14.19
CA GLN A 446 26.63 -36.19 12.98
C GLN A 446 27.37 -35.17 12.10
N ALA A 447 26.76 -34.00 11.85
CA ALA A 447 27.36 -32.96 11.02
C ALA A 447 28.66 -32.40 11.61
N LEU A 448 28.63 -32.05 12.90
CA LEU A 448 29.78 -31.49 13.61
C LEU A 448 30.89 -32.53 13.81
N LEU A 449 30.54 -33.77 14.15
CA LEU A 449 31.51 -34.85 14.25
C LEU A 449 32.24 -35.06 12.92
N ASN A 450 31.54 -35.00 11.80
CA ASN A 450 32.16 -35.12 10.49
C ASN A 450 33.15 -33.99 10.18
N ILE A 451 32.82 -32.74 10.54
CA ILE A 451 33.73 -31.59 10.40
C ILE A 451 34.98 -31.79 11.27
N VAL A 452 34.80 -32.18 12.54
CA VAL A 452 35.91 -32.44 13.47
C VAL A 452 36.78 -33.62 13.00
N MET A 453 36.17 -34.71 12.53
CA MET A 453 36.90 -35.85 11.96
C MET A 453 37.73 -35.43 10.74
N ASN A 454 37.19 -34.55 9.89
CA ASN A 454 37.91 -34.02 8.75
C ASN A 454 39.11 -33.16 9.17
N ALA A 455 38.97 -32.33 10.22
CA ALA A 455 40.06 -31.57 10.82
C ALA A 455 41.18 -32.48 11.33
N TYR A 456 40.84 -33.52 12.10
CA TYR A 456 41.83 -34.51 12.59
C TYR A 456 42.59 -35.17 11.44
N GLN A 457 41.88 -35.65 10.42
CA GLN A 457 42.49 -36.29 9.26
C GLN A 457 43.38 -35.34 8.45
N ALA A 458 43.02 -34.06 8.35
CA ALA A 458 43.83 -33.05 7.67
C ALA A 458 45.17 -32.79 8.37
N MET A 459 45.26 -33.10 9.67
CA MET A 459 46.46 -32.96 10.50
C MET A 459 47.33 -34.22 10.56
N ASP A 460 46.95 -35.32 9.90
CA ASP A 460 47.64 -36.62 10.02
C ASP A 460 49.17 -36.51 9.79
N LYS A 461 49.56 -35.74 8.76
CA LYS A 461 50.95 -35.48 8.37
C LYS A 461 51.48 -34.10 8.77
N SER A 462 50.73 -33.33 9.58
CA SER A 462 51.15 -31.99 9.99
C SER A 462 52.16 -32.07 11.15
N GLU A 463 53.17 -31.19 11.12
CA GLU A 463 54.18 -31.09 12.18
C GLU A 463 53.61 -30.48 13.47
N SER A 464 52.65 -29.57 13.34
CA SER A 464 51.90 -28.99 14.44
C SER A 464 50.44 -29.44 14.35
N LYS A 465 49.95 -30.12 15.38
CA LYS A 465 48.59 -30.67 15.44
C LYS A 465 47.80 -29.96 16.53
N LEU A 466 47.18 -28.84 16.17
CA LEU A 466 46.35 -28.04 17.06
C LEU A 466 44.96 -27.93 16.45
N ILE A 467 43.94 -28.25 17.25
CA ILE A 467 42.54 -27.93 16.94
C ILE A 467 42.02 -26.93 17.96
N ARG A 468 41.54 -25.78 17.50
CA ARG A 468 40.90 -24.77 18.32
C ARG A 468 39.40 -24.79 18.08
N VAL A 469 38.62 -24.94 19.15
CA VAL A 469 37.16 -24.95 19.08
C VAL A 469 36.61 -23.90 20.03
N SER A 470 35.80 -22.98 19.53
CA SER A 470 35.20 -21.94 20.36
C SER A 470 33.75 -21.69 20.03
N THR A 471 32.97 -21.32 21.05
CA THR A 471 31.57 -20.88 20.91
C THR A 471 31.38 -19.52 21.56
N VAL A 472 30.60 -18.66 20.92
CA VAL A 472 30.34 -17.28 21.36
C VAL A 472 28.94 -16.85 20.96
N ASP A 473 28.27 -16.09 21.83
CA ASP A 473 27.00 -15.44 21.50
C ASP A 473 27.27 -14.14 20.71
N LEU A 474 26.55 -13.95 19.61
CA LEU A 474 26.61 -12.74 18.79
C LEU A 474 25.37 -11.86 19.09
N ASP A 475 25.56 -10.90 20.00
CA ASP A 475 24.45 -10.11 20.57
C ASP A 475 23.67 -9.28 19.55
N LEU A 476 24.35 -8.71 18.55
CA LEU A 476 23.72 -7.88 17.52
C LEU A 476 22.84 -8.67 16.54
N ALA A 477 22.98 -10.00 16.49
CA ALA A 477 22.36 -10.83 15.45
C ALA A 477 21.47 -11.95 16.00
N SER A 478 21.30 -12.07 17.32
CA SER A 478 20.62 -13.21 17.97
C SER A 478 21.11 -14.58 17.47
N LYS A 479 22.42 -14.70 17.31
CA LYS A 479 23.08 -15.89 16.79
C LYS A 479 24.06 -16.48 17.80
N VAL A 480 24.30 -17.79 17.68
CA VAL A 480 25.39 -18.49 18.34
C VAL A 480 26.42 -18.87 17.29
N GLN A 481 27.66 -18.43 17.44
CA GLN A 481 28.76 -18.79 16.54
C GLN A 481 29.58 -19.93 17.14
N LEU A 482 29.88 -20.92 16.31
CA LEU A 482 30.84 -21.99 16.55
C LEU A 482 31.99 -21.84 15.55
N ARG A 483 33.21 -21.79 16.05
CA ARG A 483 34.44 -21.85 15.25
C ARG A 483 35.17 -23.15 15.51
N ILE A 484 35.55 -23.85 14.44
CA ILE A 484 36.41 -25.04 14.46
C ILE A 484 37.60 -24.75 13.53
N GLU A 485 38.78 -24.59 14.12
CA GLU A 485 40.03 -24.24 13.43
C GLU A 485 41.02 -25.40 13.58
N ASP A 486 41.60 -25.87 12.48
CA ASP A 486 42.64 -26.89 12.44
C ASP A 486 43.94 -26.36 11.84
N SER A 487 45.08 -26.93 12.25
CA SER A 487 46.41 -26.67 11.68
C SER A 487 46.82 -27.72 10.63
N GLY A 488 45.84 -28.23 9.87
CA GLY A 488 46.04 -29.26 8.85
C GLY A 488 46.59 -28.71 7.53
N CYS A 489 46.49 -29.52 6.47
CA CYS A 489 47.05 -29.17 5.16
C CYS A 489 46.37 -27.98 4.44
N GLY A 490 45.18 -27.56 4.88
CA GLY A 490 44.38 -26.53 4.22
C GLY A 490 43.90 -26.92 2.81
N MET A 491 43.32 -25.96 2.10
CA MET A 491 42.73 -26.12 0.76
C MET A 491 43.07 -24.93 -0.15
N ASP A 492 43.09 -25.16 -1.47
CA ASP A 492 43.11 -24.08 -2.45
C ASP A 492 41.70 -23.49 -2.68
N VAL A 493 41.62 -22.38 -3.41
CA VAL A 493 40.35 -21.69 -3.69
C VAL A 493 39.38 -22.60 -4.46
N ALA A 494 39.88 -23.36 -5.45
CA ALA A 494 39.05 -24.22 -6.28
C ALA A 494 38.40 -25.36 -5.49
N ASN A 495 39.13 -26.00 -4.57
CA ASN A 495 38.55 -27.03 -3.71
C ASN A 495 37.62 -26.41 -2.67
N LYS A 496 38.01 -25.27 -2.06
CA LYS A 496 37.22 -24.56 -1.05
C LYS A 496 35.80 -24.23 -1.54
N ASP A 497 35.68 -23.76 -2.77
CA ASP A 497 34.37 -23.37 -3.35
C ASP A 497 33.46 -24.59 -3.65
N ARG A 498 34.03 -25.80 -3.67
CA ARG A 498 33.35 -27.04 -4.07
C ARG A 498 33.23 -28.07 -2.95
N ILE A 499 33.72 -27.80 -1.74
CA ILE A 499 33.74 -28.77 -0.63
C ILE A 499 32.35 -29.28 -0.20
N PHE A 500 31.30 -28.51 -0.48
CA PHE A 500 29.92 -28.90 -0.17
C PHE A 500 29.21 -29.54 -1.36
N GLU A 501 29.84 -29.63 -2.54
CA GLU A 501 29.31 -30.38 -3.68
C GLU A 501 29.35 -31.89 -3.37
N PRO A 502 28.25 -32.63 -3.61
CA PRO A 502 28.25 -34.07 -3.41
C PRO A 502 29.27 -34.76 -4.32
N PHE A 503 29.93 -35.80 -3.80
CA PHE A 503 30.99 -36.58 -4.46
C PHE A 503 32.30 -35.82 -4.70
N HIS A 504 32.42 -34.57 -4.23
CA HIS A 504 33.67 -33.83 -4.28
C HIS A 504 34.59 -34.24 -3.12
N THR A 505 35.77 -34.78 -3.41
CA THR A 505 36.76 -35.19 -2.41
C THR A 505 38.17 -35.22 -3.00
N THR A 506 39.14 -34.78 -2.21
CA THR A 506 40.58 -34.91 -2.51
C THR A 506 41.23 -36.11 -1.80
N LYS A 507 40.46 -36.82 -0.95
CA LYS A 507 40.92 -37.97 -0.17
C LYS A 507 40.74 -39.27 -0.96
N THR A 508 41.76 -40.13 -0.97
CA THR A 508 41.77 -41.43 -1.68
C THR A 508 40.68 -42.41 -1.24
N ASN A 509 40.24 -42.34 0.03
CA ASN A 509 39.18 -43.19 0.59
C ASN A 509 37.90 -42.42 0.96
N GLY A 510 37.81 -41.13 0.63
CA GLY A 510 36.65 -40.31 0.92
C GLY A 510 35.51 -40.55 -0.07
N THR A 511 34.27 -40.53 0.41
CA THR A 511 33.07 -40.69 -0.43
C THR A 511 32.64 -39.37 -1.08
N GLY A 512 33.11 -38.23 -0.55
CA GLY A 512 32.71 -36.88 -0.95
C GLY A 512 31.28 -36.51 -0.56
N LEU A 513 30.57 -37.36 0.18
CA LEU A 513 29.21 -37.09 0.63
C LEU A 513 29.16 -36.43 2.02
N GLY A 514 30.19 -36.66 2.84
CA GLY A 514 30.20 -36.20 4.22
C GLY A 514 29.92 -34.70 4.39
N LEU A 515 30.73 -33.83 3.78
CA LEU A 515 30.56 -32.37 3.94
C LEU A 515 29.26 -31.87 3.31
N ALA A 516 28.81 -32.48 2.21
CA ALA A 516 27.51 -32.18 1.60
C ALA A 516 26.34 -32.51 2.55
N ILE A 517 26.40 -33.65 3.26
CA ILE A 517 25.42 -34.01 4.29
C ILE A 517 25.49 -33.04 5.48
N SER A 518 26.70 -32.73 5.96
CA SER A 518 26.89 -31.74 7.03
C SER A 518 26.28 -30.39 6.66
N HIS A 519 26.48 -29.92 5.43
CA HIS A 519 25.89 -28.67 4.94
C HIS A 519 24.36 -28.71 4.95
N LYS A 520 23.75 -29.78 4.44
CA LYS A 520 22.29 -29.96 4.44
C LYS A 520 21.71 -30.00 5.86
N ILE A 521 22.42 -30.60 6.81
CA ILE A 521 22.02 -30.62 8.22
C ILE A 521 22.13 -29.21 8.82
N LEU A 522 23.23 -28.49 8.58
CA LEU A 522 23.41 -27.13 9.08
C LEU A 522 22.34 -26.18 8.51
N GLU A 523 22.04 -26.29 7.21
CA GLU A 523 20.98 -25.53 6.54
C GLU A 523 19.58 -25.83 7.12
N SER A 524 19.28 -27.10 7.43
CA SER A 524 17.99 -27.46 8.06
C SER A 524 17.81 -26.86 9.46
N HIS A 525 18.92 -26.59 10.15
CA HIS A 525 19.00 -25.88 11.43
C HIS A 525 19.05 -24.35 11.25
N GLY A 526 18.92 -23.83 10.02
CA GLY A 526 18.98 -22.41 9.71
C GLY A 526 20.38 -21.80 9.87
N ALA A 527 21.42 -22.64 9.95
CA ALA A 527 22.78 -22.18 10.18
C ALA A 527 23.43 -21.68 8.90
N SER A 528 24.19 -20.58 9.00
CA SER A 528 25.10 -20.13 7.94
C SER A 528 26.50 -20.66 8.19
N VAL A 529 27.18 -21.10 7.13
CA VAL A 529 28.53 -21.66 7.20
C VAL A 529 29.47 -20.87 6.30
N VAL A 530 30.59 -20.44 6.86
CA VAL A 530 31.71 -19.82 6.13
C VAL A 530 32.96 -20.64 6.38
N VAL A 531 33.75 -20.86 5.32
CA VAL A 531 35.00 -21.62 5.40
C VAL A 531 36.16 -20.75 4.97
N GLU A 532 37.14 -20.59 5.86
CA GLU A 532 38.40 -19.92 5.62
C GLU A 532 39.49 -20.98 5.57
N SER A 533 40.28 -21.05 4.50
CA SER A 533 41.32 -22.07 4.36
C SER A 533 42.44 -21.56 3.46
N GLU A 534 43.68 -21.90 3.81
CA GLU A 534 44.88 -21.64 3.02
C GLU A 534 45.82 -22.83 3.11
N ILE A 535 46.41 -23.22 1.97
CA ILE A 535 47.33 -24.36 1.89
C ILE A 535 48.47 -24.18 2.91
N GLY A 536 48.67 -25.20 3.74
CA GLY A 536 49.73 -25.26 4.75
C GLY A 536 49.46 -24.45 6.03
N LYS A 537 48.37 -23.69 6.10
CA LYS A 537 47.96 -22.97 7.34
C LYS A 537 46.78 -23.61 8.06
N GLY A 538 45.99 -24.43 7.35
CA GLY A 538 44.85 -25.15 7.91
C GLY A 538 43.51 -24.60 7.46
N THR A 539 42.44 -24.97 8.17
CA THR A 539 41.05 -24.61 7.83
C THR A 539 40.28 -24.16 9.05
N THR A 540 39.46 -23.13 8.89
CA THR A 540 38.51 -22.65 9.88
C THR A 540 37.09 -22.74 9.33
N PHE A 541 36.25 -23.51 10.01
CA PHE A 541 34.80 -23.50 9.82
C PHE A 541 34.18 -22.52 10.81
N VAL A 542 33.46 -21.53 10.29
CA VAL A 542 32.65 -20.58 11.06
C VAL A 542 31.19 -20.90 10.82
N ILE A 543 30.49 -21.37 11.84
CA ILE A 543 29.10 -21.82 11.77
C ILE A 543 28.27 -20.93 12.68
N GLU A 544 27.23 -20.31 12.16
CA GLU A 544 26.35 -19.43 12.95
C GLU A 544 24.93 -19.97 12.95
N PHE A 545 24.40 -20.23 14.14
CA PHE A 545 23.04 -20.73 14.34
C PHE A 545 22.12 -19.59 14.81
N PRO A 546 20.87 -19.53 14.33
CA PRO A 546 19.85 -18.67 14.93
C PRO A 546 19.50 -19.18 16.33
N SER A 547 19.33 -18.26 17.29
CA SER A 547 18.82 -18.58 18.62
C SER A 547 17.39 -18.02 18.77
N PRO A 548 16.41 -18.83 19.22
CA PRO A 548 15.01 -18.41 19.30
C PRO A 548 14.73 -17.25 20.25
N ASP A 549 15.58 -17.03 21.27
CA ASP A 549 15.30 -16.08 22.35
C ASP A 549 16.50 -15.19 22.70
N GLY A 550 16.21 -13.89 22.86
CA GLY A 550 17.11 -12.89 23.42
C GLY A 550 17.27 -12.94 24.95
N GLU A 551 16.81 -14.00 25.65
CA GLU A 551 16.92 -14.11 27.11
C GLU A 551 17.35 -15.49 27.64
N LYS A 552 18.48 -15.45 28.38
CA LYS A 552 18.81 -16.15 29.65
C LYS A 552 19.03 -17.68 29.68
N THR A 553 20.31 -18.04 29.54
CA THR A 553 21.16 -18.89 30.41
C THR A 553 20.53 -19.90 31.39
N LEU A 554 21.04 -21.14 31.38
CA LEU A 554 20.88 -22.14 32.44
C LEU A 554 21.31 -21.62 33.83
N PRO A 555 20.59 -21.91 34.93
CA PRO A 555 21.06 -21.63 36.28
C PRO A 555 22.25 -22.57 36.64
N PRO A 556 23.20 -22.13 37.48
CA PRO A 556 24.38 -22.93 37.82
C PRO A 556 23.99 -24.19 38.61
N LYS A 557 24.59 -25.33 38.24
CA LYS A 557 24.49 -26.60 38.99
C LYS A 557 24.90 -26.36 40.44
N ARG A 558 23.97 -26.54 41.38
CA ARG A 558 24.31 -26.72 42.80
C ARG A 558 25.06 -28.04 42.95
N HIS A 559 26.29 -27.96 43.45
CA HIS A 559 26.93 -29.08 44.12
C HIS A 559 26.04 -29.50 45.29
N ILE A 560 25.57 -30.75 45.28
CA ILE A 560 25.09 -31.42 46.48
C ILE A 560 26.26 -32.29 46.92
N ALA A 561 26.71 -32.05 48.15
CA ALA A 561 27.75 -32.78 48.85
C ALA A 561 27.31 -34.21 49.19
#